data_AF-A0A8C7N6R8-F1
#
_entry.id   AF-A0A8C7N6R8-F1
#
_cell.length_a   1.000
_cell.length_b   1.000
_cell.length_c   1.000
_cell.angle_alpha   90.00
_cell.angle_beta   90.00
_cell.angle_gamma   90.00
#
_symmetry.space_group_name_H-M   'P 1'
#
loop_
_entity.id
_entity.type
_entity.pdbx_description
1 polymer ?
#
loop_
_entity_poly.entity_id
_entity_poly.type
_entity_poly.pdbx_seq_one_letter_code
_entity_poly.pdbx_strand_id
1 'polypeptide(L)'
;MGVTCVCQVPLAEGKSVQQTIDILHKKLEQLSAVKQGNFTVDCETYHATGNASGQPTKLLYVMHNSETPLSCLALFEGGPCLTADGNFDVLMIKLKSHFQNAKGHKVESRGSRYRYCDFLIKVGAVTMSSSARGISVEVEYCPCVVPGDCWNLMKEFMQSFLGPSIPELPSVFATKPEGLYVPADCVDTMTQYLELFSKVRKQQVLPGTTR
;
A
#
# COMPACT_ATOMS: atom_id res chain seq x y z
N MET A 1 -8.68 11.85 -8.56
CA MET A 1 -8.14 11.32 -7.30
C MET A 1 -7.59 12.51 -6.51
N GLY A 2 -7.59 12.45 -5.19
CA GLY A 2 -7.07 13.49 -4.29
C GLY A 2 -5.89 12.99 -3.47
N VAL A 3 -5.57 13.66 -2.36
CA VAL A 3 -4.49 13.26 -1.45
C VAL A 3 -4.84 11.95 -0.75
N THR A 4 -3.92 10.98 -0.83
CA THR A 4 -4.10 9.63 -0.25
C THR A 4 -3.05 9.30 0.79
N CYS A 5 -3.50 8.71 1.90
CA CYS A 5 -2.66 8.12 2.94
C CYS A 5 -2.90 6.61 3.03
N VAL A 6 -1.83 5.81 3.02
CA VAL A 6 -1.88 4.37 3.29
C VAL A 6 -1.15 4.08 4.59
N CYS A 7 -1.79 3.38 5.52
CA CYS A 7 -1.20 3.02 6.81
C CYS A 7 -1.48 1.57 7.20
N GLN A 8 -0.64 1.05 8.10
CA GLN A 8 -0.86 -0.24 8.75
C GLN A 8 -1.62 -0.02 10.05
N VAL A 9 -2.64 -0.83 10.30
CA VAL A 9 -3.41 -0.80 11.55
C VAL A 9 -2.91 -1.91 12.48
N PRO A 10 -2.62 -1.61 13.76
CA PRO A 10 -2.26 -2.63 14.73
C PRO A 10 -3.43 -3.58 14.99
N LEU A 11 -3.11 -4.83 15.36
CA LEU A 11 -4.13 -5.76 15.82
C LEU A 11 -4.72 -5.30 17.14
N ALA A 12 -6.05 -5.36 17.25
CA ALA A 12 -6.71 -5.19 18.54
C ALA A 12 -6.31 -6.33 19.48
N GLU A 13 -6.16 -6.03 20.77
CA GLU A 13 -5.72 -7.02 21.77
C GLU A 13 -6.61 -8.28 21.75
N GLY A 14 -5.96 -9.44 21.62
CA GLY A 14 -6.65 -10.74 21.54
C GLY A 14 -7.52 -10.95 20.30
N LYS A 15 -7.41 -10.11 19.26
CA LYS A 15 -8.17 -10.23 18.01
C LYS A 15 -7.30 -10.73 16.86
N SER A 16 -7.92 -11.51 15.98
CA SER A 16 -7.33 -11.85 14.68
C SER A 16 -7.36 -10.66 13.71
N VAL A 17 -6.62 -10.78 12.60
CA VAL A 17 -6.67 -9.83 11.47
C VAL A 17 -8.13 -9.61 11.01
N GLN A 18 -8.86 -10.70 10.77
CA GLN A 18 -10.24 -10.62 10.30
C GLN A 18 -11.17 -9.94 11.31
N GLN A 19 -11.06 -10.30 12.59
CA GLN A 19 -11.88 -9.68 13.64
C GLN A 19 -11.62 -8.18 13.76
N THR A 20 -10.36 -7.75 13.59
CA THR A 20 -10.01 -6.32 13.62
C THR A 20 -10.56 -5.60 12.38
N ILE A 21 -10.51 -6.21 11.19
CA ILE A 21 -11.14 -5.69 9.97
C ILE A 21 -12.65 -5.53 10.16
N ASP A 22 -13.33 -6.53 10.74
CA ASP A 22 -14.77 -6.47 10.98
C ASP A 22 -15.13 -5.34 11.96
N ILE A 23 -14.28 -5.05 12.95
CA ILE A 23 -14.45 -3.89 13.84
C ILE A 23 -14.33 -2.58 13.05
N LEU A 24 -13.35 -2.46 12.15
CA LEU A 24 -13.18 -1.27 11.32
C LEU A 24 -14.39 -1.05 10.39
N HIS A 25 -14.89 -2.11 9.75
CA HIS A 25 -16.11 -2.03 8.94
C HIS A 25 -17.30 -1.52 9.73
N LYS A 26 -17.54 -2.08 10.93
CA LYS A 26 -18.63 -1.62 11.81
C LYS A 26 -18.50 -0.14 12.18
N LYS A 27 -17.28 0.33 12.49
CA LYS A 27 -17.04 1.75 12.78
C LYS A 27 -17.32 2.64 11.58
N LEU A 28 -16.91 2.25 10.38
CA LEU A 28 -17.21 2.99 9.15
C LEU A 28 -18.72 3.03 8.89
N GLU A 29 -19.43 1.93 9.08
CA GLU A 29 -20.89 1.86 8.93
C GLU A 29 -21.62 2.72 9.97
N GLN A 30 -21.11 2.78 11.21
CA GLN A 30 -21.62 3.70 12.25
C GLN A 30 -21.43 5.17 11.88
N LEU A 31 -20.37 5.51 11.14
CA LEU A 31 -20.18 6.82 10.55
C LEU A 31 -21.05 7.07 9.31
N SER A 32 -21.94 6.14 8.95
CA SER A 32 -22.75 6.19 7.73
C SER A 32 -21.93 6.14 6.43
N ALA A 33 -20.72 5.57 6.48
CA ALA A 33 -19.96 5.27 5.28
C ALA A 33 -20.64 4.13 4.51
N VAL A 34 -20.70 4.26 3.18
CA VAL A 34 -21.38 3.30 2.30
C VAL A 34 -20.34 2.44 1.59
N LYS A 35 -20.49 1.11 1.68
CA LYS A 35 -19.64 0.18 0.92
C LYS A 35 -19.90 0.33 -0.58
N GLN A 36 -18.84 0.52 -1.36
CA GLN A 36 -18.90 0.74 -2.81
C GLN A 36 -18.21 -0.36 -3.64
N GLY A 37 -17.60 -1.35 -2.99
CA GLY A 37 -16.98 -2.47 -3.69
C GLY A 37 -15.83 -3.09 -2.92
N ASN A 38 -14.93 -3.72 -3.66
CA ASN A 38 -13.71 -4.33 -3.17
C ASN A 38 -12.51 -3.80 -3.94
N PHE A 39 -11.32 -3.98 -3.39
CA PHE A 39 -10.07 -3.59 -4.01
C PHE A 39 -9.00 -4.67 -3.78
N THR A 40 -8.00 -4.68 -4.65
CA THR A 40 -6.76 -5.44 -4.50
C THR A 40 -5.59 -4.58 -4.96
N VAL A 41 -4.53 -4.54 -4.15
CA VAL A 41 -3.22 -4.02 -4.53
C VAL A 41 -2.19 -5.11 -4.26
N ASP A 42 -1.45 -5.53 -5.28
CA ASP A 42 -0.41 -6.55 -5.14
C ASP A 42 0.96 -6.06 -5.59
N CYS A 43 2.00 -6.71 -5.07
CA CYS A 43 3.39 -6.40 -5.34
C CYS A 43 4.17 -7.70 -5.55
N GLU A 44 4.69 -7.87 -6.77
CA GLU A 44 5.69 -8.86 -7.10
C GLU A 44 7.09 -8.27 -6.96
N THR A 45 8.03 -9.09 -6.51
CA THR A 45 9.43 -8.66 -6.26
C THR A 45 10.36 -9.49 -7.12
N TYR A 46 11.31 -8.82 -7.75
CA TYR A 46 12.33 -9.44 -8.58
C TYR A 46 13.72 -9.02 -8.11
N HIS A 47 14.63 -9.97 -8.05
CA HIS A 47 16.05 -9.75 -7.85
C HIS A 47 16.72 -9.44 -9.19
N ALA A 48 17.39 -8.29 -9.29
CA ALA A 48 18.22 -8.00 -10.44
C ALA A 48 19.45 -8.92 -10.45
N THR A 49 19.77 -9.53 -11.60
CA THR A 49 20.96 -10.35 -11.80
C THR A 49 22.06 -9.51 -12.46
N GLY A 50 23.33 -9.86 -12.21
CA GLY A 50 24.47 -9.19 -12.86
C GLY A 50 25.14 -8.07 -12.06
N ASN A 51 24.95 -8.00 -10.75
CA ASN A 51 25.77 -7.12 -9.91
C ASN A 51 27.25 -7.54 -9.97
N ALA A 52 28.15 -6.55 -10.15
CA ALA A 52 29.57 -6.75 -9.93
C ALA A 52 29.81 -7.29 -8.51
N SER A 53 30.80 -8.18 -8.35
CA SER A 53 31.11 -8.84 -7.08
C SER A 53 31.22 -7.84 -5.93
N GLY A 54 30.34 -7.96 -4.93
CA GLY A 54 30.35 -7.14 -3.72
C GLY A 54 29.23 -6.08 -3.60
N GLN A 55 28.38 -5.88 -4.62
CA GLN A 55 27.24 -4.96 -4.52
C GLN A 55 25.95 -5.67 -4.08
N PRO A 56 25.16 -5.09 -3.16
CA PRO A 56 23.88 -5.66 -2.73
C PRO A 56 22.90 -5.74 -3.89
N THR A 57 22.24 -6.89 -4.03
CA THR A 57 21.25 -7.16 -5.08
C THR A 57 20.10 -6.16 -4.99
N LYS A 58 19.98 -5.31 -6.01
CA LYS A 58 18.86 -4.36 -6.10
C LYS A 58 17.56 -5.10 -6.44
N LEU A 59 16.46 -4.57 -5.92
CA LEU A 59 15.13 -5.12 -6.14
C LEU A 59 14.34 -4.29 -7.15
N LEU A 60 13.56 -4.98 -7.97
CA LEU A 60 12.50 -4.41 -8.80
C LEU A 60 11.16 -4.84 -8.23
N TYR A 61 10.28 -3.89 -7.99
CA TYR A 61 8.91 -4.12 -7.51
C TYR A 61 7.94 -3.85 -8.65
N VAL A 62 7.09 -4.81 -8.99
CA VAL A 62 6.01 -4.63 -9.96
C VAL A 62 4.71 -4.67 -9.18
N MET A 63 3.94 -3.59 -9.26
CA MET A 63 2.73 -3.38 -8.47
C MET A 63 1.51 -3.19 -9.37
N HIS A 64 0.39 -3.76 -8.95
CA HIS A 64 -0.89 -3.64 -9.63
C HIS A 64 -1.95 -3.14 -8.66
N ASN A 65 -2.94 -2.44 -9.20
CA ASN A 65 -4.11 -1.99 -8.47
C ASN A 65 -5.36 -2.27 -9.30
N SER A 66 -6.31 -3.00 -8.70
CA SER A 66 -7.56 -3.36 -9.35
C SER A 66 -8.41 -2.17 -9.82
N GLU A 67 -8.20 -0.99 -9.26
CA GLU A 67 -8.90 0.24 -9.66
C GLU A 67 -8.24 0.96 -10.85
N THR A 68 -7.00 0.60 -11.19
CA THR A 68 -6.29 1.05 -12.38
C THR A 68 -5.81 -0.18 -13.18
N PRO A 69 -6.72 -1.04 -13.64
CA PRO A 69 -6.38 -2.37 -14.16
C PRO A 69 -5.61 -2.36 -15.49
N LEU A 70 -5.55 -1.20 -16.16
CA LEU A 70 -4.81 -1.02 -17.42
C LEU A 70 -3.36 -0.60 -17.21
N SER A 71 -2.93 -0.41 -15.95
CA SER A 71 -1.59 0.05 -15.62
C SER A 71 -0.95 -0.78 -14.52
N CYS A 72 0.36 -0.96 -14.62
CA CYS A 72 1.22 -1.46 -13.55
C CYS A 72 2.27 -0.41 -13.22
N LEU A 73 2.79 -0.46 -11.99
CA LEU A 73 3.89 0.38 -11.56
C LEU A 73 5.13 -0.46 -11.27
N ALA A 74 6.23 -0.14 -11.94
CA ALA A 74 7.53 -0.78 -11.74
C ALA A 74 8.47 0.18 -11.01
N LEU A 75 8.89 -0.16 -9.80
CA LEU A 75 9.80 0.63 -8.97
C LEU A 75 11.13 -0.10 -8.81
N PHE A 76 12.22 0.51 -9.29
CA PHE A 76 13.58 -0.02 -9.08
C PHE A 76 14.23 0.62 -7.86
N GLU A 77 14.85 -0.18 -7.00
CA GLU A 77 15.46 0.32 -5.77
C GLU A 77 16.60 1.32 -6.06
N GLY A 78 16.42 2.55 -5.58
CA GLY A 78 17.33 3.67 -5.85
C GLY A 78 17.38 4.08 -7.32
N GLY A 79 16.36 3.75 -8.12
CA GLY A 79 16.23 4.10 -9.52
C GLY A 79 14.87 4.74 -9.85
N PRO A 80 14.55 4.84 -11.15
CA PRO A 80 13.31 5.46 -11.60
C PRO A 80 12.09 4.59 -11.28
N CYS A 81 10.95 5.26 -11.21
CA CYS A 81 9.63 4.66 -11.19
C CYS A 81 9.05 4.70 -12.62
N LEU A 82 8.45 3.60 -13.07
CA LEU A 82 7.88 3.47 -14.41
C LEU A 82 6.42 3.05 -14.31
N THR A 83 5.54 3.76 -15.02
CA THR A 83 4.17 3.33 -15.27
C THR A 83 4.10 2.66 -16.64
N ALA A 84 3.59 1.45 -16.70
CA ALA A 84 3.46 0.67 -17.93
C ALA A 84 2.07 0.01 -18.01
N ASP A 85 1.74 -0.58 -19.16
CA ASP A 85 0.52 -1.38 -19.32
C ASP A 85 0.73 -2.83 -18.84
N GLY A 86 -0.33 -3.64 -18.92
CA GLY A 86 -0.26 -5.06 -18.54
C GLY A 86 0.68 -5.92 -19.39
N ASN A 87 1.22 -5.42 -20.52
CA ASN A 87 2.23 -6.16 -21.28
C ASN A 87 3.59 -6.17 -20.57
N PHE A 88 3.77 -5.33 -19.55
CA PHE A 88 4.98 -5.33 -18.74
C PHE A 88 5.21 -6.67 -18.03
N ASP A 89 4.16 -7.36 -17.58
CA ASP A 89 4.30 -8.70 -16.98
C ASP A 89 4.84 -9.72 -17.99
N VAL A 90 4.40 -9.63 -19.24
CA VAL A 90 4.92 -10.45 -20.34
C VAL A 90 6.38 -10.13 -20.61
N LEU A 91 6.76 -8.84 -20.55
CA LEU A 91 8.16 -8.42 -20.64
C LEU A 91 8.99 -9.01 -19.49
N MET A 92 8.49 -9.02 -18.26
CA MET A 92 9.19 -9.60 -17.11
C MET A 92 9.49 -11.09 -17.27
N ILE A 93 8.59 -11.86 -17.90
CA ILE A 93 8.84 -13.26 -18.25
C ILE A 93 10.01 -13.39 -19.24
N LYS A 94 10.08 -12.50 -20.23
CA LYS A 94 11.18 -12.47 -21.22
C LYS A 94 12.51 -12.03 -20.60
N LEU A 95 12.47 -11.17 -19.59
CA LEU A 95 13.64 -10.67 -18.87
C LEU A 95 14.11 -11.56 -17.71
N LYS A 96 13.64 -12.81 -17.59
CA LYS A 96 13.98 -13.72 -16.48
C LYS A 96 15.49 -13.96 -16.26
N SER A 97 16.33 -13.76 -17.29
CA SER A 97 17.79 -13.83 -17.16
C SER A 97 18.37 -12.66 -16.39
N HIS A 98 17.69 -11.50 -16.41
CA HIS A 98 18.06 -10.24 -15.78
C HIS A 98 17.31 -9.98 -14.47
N PHE A 99 16.10 -10.52 -14.33
CA PHE A 99 15.24 -10.33 -13.17
C PHE A 99 14.65 -11.66 -12.72
N GLN A 100 15.12 -12.16 -11.58
CA GLN A 100 14.62 -13.40 -11.00
C GLN A 100 13.47 -13.10 -10.03
N ASN A 101 12.28 -13.65 -10.29
CA ASN A 101 11.14 -13.49 -9.39
C ASN A 101 11.46 -14.12 -8.02
N ALA A 102 11.29 -13.33 -6.96
CA ALA A 102 11.41 -13.76 -5.58
C ALA A 102 10.17 -14.58 -5.19
N LYS A 103 10.14 -15.86 -5.58
CA LYS A 103 9.02 -16.76 -5.31
C LYS A 103 8.64 -16.74 -3.83
N GLY A 104 7.35 -16.57 -3.53
CA GLY A 104 6.83 -16.48 -2.17
C GLY A 104 6.90 -15.09 -1.53
N HIS A 105 7.53 -14.10 -2.18
CA HIS A 105 7.57 -12.71 -1.72
C HIS A 105 6.44 -11.83 -2.30
N LYS A 106 5.49 -12.43 -3.02
CA LYS A 106 4.28 -11.74 -3.44
C LYS A 106 3.49 -11.32 -2.20
N VAL A 107 3.26 -10.01 -2.09
CA VAL A 107 2.44 -9.41 -1.04
C VAL A 107 1.20 -8.82 -1.71
N GLU A 108 0.05 -9.01 -1.09
CA GLU A 108 -1.22 -8.50 -1.57
C GLU A 108 -1.97 -7.82 -0.41
N SER A 109 -2.61 -6.69 -0.68
CA SER A 109 -3.59 -6.05 0.17
C SER A 109 -4.95 -6.17 -0.51
N ARG A 110 -5.90 -6.89 0.11
CA ARG A 110 -7.24 -7.10 -0.44
C ARG A 110 -8.32 -6.82 0.58
N GLY A 111 -9.39 -6.14 0.17
CA GLY A 111 -10.53 -5.91 1.05
C GLY A 111 -11.64 -5.06 0.47
N SER A 112 -12.34 -4.35 1.35
CA SER A 112 -13.54 -3.57 1.01
C SER A 112 -13.23 -2.09 0.82
N ARG A 113 -13.98 -1.45 -0.07
CA ARG A 113 -13.93 -0.02 -0.37
C ARG A 113 -15.23 0.65 0.09
N TYR A 114 -15.11 1.78 0.75
CA TYR A 114 -16.20 2.60 1.30
C TYR A 114 -16.09 4.04 0.79
N ARG A 115 -17.22 4.73 0.80
CA ARG A 115 -17.34 6.17 0.56
C ARG A 115 -18.02 6.82 1.76
N TYR A 116 -17.45 7.91 2.25
CA TYR A 116 -18.06 8.77 3.25
C TYR A 116 -17.87 10.22 2.82
N CYS A 117 -18.94 10.92 2.44
CA CYS A 117 -18.89 12.27 1.88
C CYS A 117 -17.84 12.37 0.75
N ASP A 118 -16.75 13.10 1.00
CA ASP A 118 -15.65 13.35 0.08
C ASP A 118 -14.47 12.37 0.22
N PHE A 119 -14.57 11.42 1.16
CA PHE A 119 -13.54 10.44 1.46
C PHE A 119 -13.80 9.10 0.78
N LEU A 120 -12.74 8.51 0.23
CA LEU A 120 -12.67 7.09 -0.08
C LEU A 120 -11.84 6.38 0.98
N ILE A 121 -12.35 5.23 1.44
CA ILE A 121 -11.71 4.44 2.48
C ILE A 121 -11.59 3.02 1.99
N LYS A 122 -10.41 2.43 2.09
CA LYS A 122 -10.20 1.02 1.81
C LYS A 122 -9.62 0.33 3.04
N VAL A 123 -10.22 -0.79 3.42
CA VAL A 123 -9.78 -1.61 4.55
C VAL A 123 -9.45 -2.99 4.01
N GLY A 124 -8.18 -3.39 4.11
CA GLY A 124 -7.67 -4.62 3.50
C GLY A 124 -6.89 -5.49 4.46
N ALA A 125 -6.96 -6.80 4.24
CA ALA A 125 -6.01 -7.75 4.81
C ALA A 125 -4.75 -7.75 3.94
N VAL A 126 -3.60 -7.61 4.58
CA VAL A 126 -2.30 -7.77 3.93
C VAL A 126 -1.89 -9.23 4.06
N THR A 127 -1.73 -9.91 2.94
CA THR A 127 -1.33 -11.31 2.86
C THR A 127 0.00 -11.44 2.14
N MET A 128 0.76 -12.46 2.51
CA MET A 128 1.98 -12.83 1.84
C MET A 128 2.10 -14.36 1.85
N SER A 129 2.34 -14.97 0.69
CA SER A 129 2.25 -16.43 0.53
C SER A 129 0.95 -17.00 1.13
N SER A 130 -0.18 -16.36 0.84
CA SER A 130 -1.53 -16.73 1.31
C SER A 130 -1.75 -16.67 2.83
N SER A 131 -0.79 -16.17 3.60
CA SER A 131 -0.93 -15.97 5.05
C SER A 131 -1.22 -14.51 5.36
N ALA A 132 -2.25 -14.23 6.15
CA ALA A 132 -2.52 -12.87 6.64
C ALA A 132 -1.39 -12.41 7.58
N ARG A 133 -0.82 -11.24 7.31
CA ARG A 133 0.31 -10.66 8.04
C ARG A 133 0.01 -9.28 8.63
N GLY A 134 -1.07 -8.62 8.18
CA GLY A 134 -1.41 -7.30 8.69
C GLY A 134 -2.72 -6.78 8.11
N ILE A 135 -2.98 -5.51 8.42
CA ILE A 135 -4.16 -4.77 7.97
C ILE A 135 -3.67 -3.48 7.34
N SER A 136 -4.16 -3.17 6.14
CA SER A 136 -3.96 -1.90 5.45
C SER A 136 -5.23 -1.06 5.56
N VAL A 137 -5.04 0.24 5.75
CA VAL A 137 -6.08 1.25 5.58
C VAL A 137 -5.56 2.30 4.60
N GLU A 138 -6.31 2.53 3.54
CA GLU A 138 -6.10 3.65 2.62
C GLU A 138 -7.23 4.66 2.82
N VAL A 139 -6.89 5.94 2.97
CA VAL A 139 -7.84 7.05 3.00
C VAL A 139 -7.45 8.09 1.98
N GLU A 140 -8.35 8.39 1.06
CA GLU A 140 -8.23 9.45 0.07
C GLU A 140 -9.23 10.57 0.39
N TYR A 141 -8.76 11.81 0.43
CA TYR A 141 -9.63 12.99 0.41
C TYR A 141 -9.69 13.55 -1.01
N CYS A 142 -10.77 13.23 -1.73
CA CYS A 142 -10.90 13.51 -3.16
C CYS A 142 -10.82 14.99 -3.58
N PRO A 143 -11.29 15.98 -2.79
CA PRO A 143 -11.34 17.39 -3.22
C PRO A 143 -10.00 18.13 -3.21
N CYS A 144 -8.97 17.59 -2.55
CA CYS A 144 -7.68 18.27 -2.42
C CYS A 144 -6.57 17.48 -3.09
N VAL A 145 -5.62 18.22 -3.68
CA VAL A 145 -4.37 17.69 -4.24
C VAL A 145 -3.14 18.25 -3.53
N VAL A 146 -3.33 19.04 -2.46
CA VAL A 146 -2.25 19.67 -1.69
C VAL A 146 -2.22 19.04 -0.30
N PRO A 147 -1.25 18.16 0.01
CA PRO A 147 -1.22 17.48 1.31
C PRO A 147 -1.21 18.44 2.50
N GLY A 148 -0.48 19.56 2.38
CA GLY A 148 -0.42 20.59 3.42
C GLY A 148 -1.79 21.17 3.80
N ASP A 149 -2.70 21.28 2.83
CA ASP A 149 -4.01 21.92 3.03
C ASP A 149 -5.03 20.98 3.66
N CYS A 150 -4.93 19.67 3.42
CA CYS A 150 -5.95 18.71 3.87
C CYS A 150 -5.47 17.69 4.90
N TRP A 151 -4.16 17.61 5.21
CA TRP A 151 -3.65 16.54 6.08
C TRP A 151 -4.26 16.53 7.48
N ASN A 152 -4.48 17.70 8.11
CA ASN A 152 -5.09 17.76 9.43
C ASN A 152 -6.55 17.26 9.40
N LEU A 153 -7.32 17.64 8.38
CA LEU A 153 -8.67 17.12 8.15
C LEU A 153 -8.67 15.60 7.95
N MET A 154 -7.74 15.08 7.14
CA MET A 154 -7.60 13.63 6.94
C MET A 154 -7.26 12.90 8.23
N LYS A 155 -6.37 13.45 9.07
CA LYS A 155 -6.03 12.87 10.37
C LYS A 155 -7.22 12.84 11.32
N GLU A 156 -7.97 13.93 11.43
CA GLU A 156 -9.17 14.00 12.27
C GLU A 156 -10.22 12.97 11.82
N PHE A 157 -10.45 12.87 10.51
CA PHE A 157 -11.33 11.84 9.96
C PHE A 157 -10.83 10.43 10.28
N MET A 158 -9.54 10.14 10.06
CA MET A 158 -8.94 8.85 10.40
C MET A 158 -9.07 8.51 11.88
N GLN A 159 -8.91 9.50 12.77
CA GLN A 159 -9.05 9.32 14.21
C GLN A 159 -10.45 8.82 14.61
N SER A 160 -11.50 9.22 13.88
CA SER A 160 -12.88 8.83 14.17
C SER A 160 -13.12 7.31 14.12
N PHE A 161 -12.38 6.56 13.30
CA PHE A 161 -12.52 5.09 13.19
C PHE A 161 -11.24 4.32 13.59
N LEU A 162 -10.05 4.89 13.41
CA LEU A 162 -8.78 4.28 13.85
C LEU A 162 -8.48 4.52 15.35
N GLY A 163 -9.14 5.49 15.99
CA GLY A 163 -8.89 5.85 17.37
C GLY A 163 -7.44 6.34 17.57
N PRO A 164 -6.68 5.81 18.55
CA PRO A 164 -5.31 6.27 18.82
C PRO A 164 -4.30 5.82 17.77
N SER A 165 -4.65 4.90 16.86
CA SER A 165 -3.75 4.33 15.85
C SER A 165 -3.65 5.18 14.58
N ILE A 166 -3.67 6.52 14.72
CA ILE A 166 -3.52 7.42 13.57
C ILE A 166 -2.08 7.37 13.03
N PRO A 167 -1.90 7.39 11.70
CA PRO A 167 -0.57 7.43 11.11
C PRO A 167 0.11 8.80 11.26
N GLU A 168 1.43 8.78 11.29
CA GLU A 168 2.26 9.98 11.09
C GLU A 168 2.17 10.48 9.63
N LEU A 169 2.72 11.68 9.37
CA LEU A 169 2.78 12.26 8.03
C LEU A 169 3.51 11.31 7.06
N PRO A 170 2.88 10.87 5.95
CA PRO A 170 3.54 10.06 4.94
C PRO A 170 4.81 10.71 4.39
N SER A 171 5.85 9.89 4.21
CA SER A 171 7.17 10.30 3.67
C SER A 171 7.06 11.01 2.32
N VAL A 172 6.16 10.53 1.46
CA VAL A 172 5.88 11.07 0.13
C VAL A 172 5.36 12.51 0.13
N PHE A 173 4.88 13.00 1.28
CA PHE A 173 4.45 14.41 1.42
C PHE A 173 5.64 15.34 1.71
N ALA A 174 6.71 14.84 2.33
CA ALA A 174 7.88 15.65 2.71
C ALA A 174 8.79 15.99 1.51
N THR A 175 8.73 15.21 0.44
CA THR A 175 9.61 15.34 -0.73
C THR A 175 9.10 16.34 -1.78
N LYS A 176 8.00 17.07 -1.53
CA LYS A 176 7.37 17.99 -2.50
C LYS A 176 7.21 19.42 -1.94
N PRO A 177 8.22 20.29 -2.13
CA PRO A 177 8.18 21.69 -1.65
C PRO A 177 7.09 22.57 -2.29
N GLU A 178 6.61 22.20 -3.49
CA GLU A 178 5.65 22.99 -4.31
C GLU A 178 4.22 22.36 -4.33
N GLY A 179 3.96 21.36 -3.48
CA GLY A 179 2.59 21.13 -2.97
C GLY A 179 1.57 20.42 -3.86
N LEU A 180 1.91 19.73 -4.95
CA LEU A 180 0.93 18.93 -5.70
C LEU A 180 1.17 17.42 -5.50
N TYR A 181 0.27 16.78 -4.76
CA TYR A 181 -0.06 15.38 -4.93
C TYR A 181 -0.60 15.27 -6.36
N VAL A 182 0.07 14.53 -7.23
CA VAL A 182 -0.39 14.30 -8.61
C VAL A 182 -0.98 12.90 -8.66
N PRO A 183 -2.29 12.79 -8.39
CA PRO A 183 -2.94 11.50 -8.39
C PRO A 183 -2.88 10.77 -9.73
N ALA A 184 -2.77 11.50 -10.85
CA ALA A 184 -2.81 10.91 -12.19
C ALA A 184 -1.79 9.77 -12.39
N ASP A 185 -0.67 9.79 -11.68
CA ASP A 185 0.40 8.80 -11.86
C ASP A 185 0.35 7.67 -10.83
N CYS A 186 -0.51 7.74 -9.81
CA CYS A 186 -0.65 6.80 -8.67
C CYS A 186 0.65 6.45 -7.89
N VAL A 187 1.79 7.03 -8.27
CA VAL A 187 3.13 6.74 -7.75
C VAL A 187 3.20 6.94 -6.23
N ASP A 188 2.66 8.05 -5.73
CA ASP A 188 2.72 8.36 -4.30
C ASP A 188 1.91 7.33 -3.47
N THR A 189 0.75 6.90 -3.95
CA THR A 189 -0.07 5.87 -3.28
C THR A 189 0.64 4.51 -3.31
N MET A 190 1.19 4.12 -4.47
CA MET A 190 1.92 2.85 -4.60
C MET A 190 3.21 2.83 -3.79
N THR A 191 3.90 3.97 -3.69
CA THR A 191 5.10 4.10 -2.84
C THR A 191 4.74 3.87 -1.37
N GLN A 192 3.62 4.42 -0.89
CA GLN A 192 3.15 4.14 0.48
C GLN A 192 2.77 2.67 0.68
N TYR A 193 2.12 2.02 -0.29
CA TYR A 193 1.89 0.57 -0.24
C TYR A 193 3.19 -0.23 -0.22
N LEU A 194 4.19 0.16 -1.02
CA LEU A 194 5.50 -0.49 -1.04
C LEU A 194 6.22 -0.37 0.30
N GLU A 195 6.16 0.80 0.95
CA GLU A 195 6.69 1.01 2.30
C GLU A 195 5.97 0.11 3.32
N LEU A 196 4.64 0.02 3.24
CA LEU A 196 3.82 -0.86 4.08
C LEU A 196 4.21 -2.33 3.88
N PHE A 197 4.27 -2.80 2.63
CA PHE A 197 4.67 -4.18 2.32
C PHE A 197 6.10 -4.47 2.77
N SER A 198 7.01 -3.50 2.67
CA SER A 198 8.37 -3.64 3.16
C SER A 198 8.42 -3.80 4.69
N LYS A 199 7.59 -3.06 5.43
CA LYS A 199 7.44 -3.24 6.89
C LYS A 199 6.93 -4.64 7.23
N VAL A 200 5.91 -5.11 6.53
CA VAL A 200 5.33 -6.46 6.72
C VAL A 200 6.34 -7.57 6.41
N ARG A 201 7.15 -7.42 5.36
CA ARG A 201 8.25 -8.36 5.05
C ARG A 201 9.30 -8.41 6.16
N LYS A 202 9.69 -7.26 6.73
CA LYS A 202 10.67 -7.20 7.83
C LYS A 202 10.14 -7.86 9.10
N GLN A 203 8.85 -7.76 9.40
CA GLN A 203 8.22 -8.43 10.55
C GLN A 203 8.27 -9.96 10.45
N GLN A 204 8.37 -10.53 9.24
CA GLN A 204 8.56 -11.97 9.04
C GLN A 204 9.96 -12.46 9.48
N VAL A 205 10.99 -11.61 9.41
CA VAL A 205 12.40 -11.98 9.66
C VAL A 205 12.72 -12.02 11.17
N LEU A 206 11.76 -11.76 12.05
CA LEU A 206 11.88 -11.95 13.49
C LEU A 206 11.22 -13.26 13.93
N PRO A 207 11.90 -14.42 13.82
CA PRO A 207 11.48 -15.62 14.54
C PRO A 207 11.89 -15.49 16.01
N GLY A 208 10.91 -15.44 16.91
CA GLY A 208 11.06 -15.80 18.33
C GLY A 208 12.14 -15.06 19.13
N THR A 209 11.74 -14.03 19.88
CA THR A 209 12.31 -13.85 21.23
C THR A 209 11.26 -14.35 22.22
N THR A 210 11.22 -15.67 22.37
CA THR A 210 10.64 -16.31 23.56
C THR A 210 11.74 -16.33 24.61
N ARG A 211 11.61 -15.45 25.61
CA ARG A 211 11.83 -15.78 27.03
C ARG A 211 11.24 -14.68 27.89
#